data_AF-A0A3S5FHK4-F1
#
_entry.id   AF-A0A3S5FHK4-F1
#
_cell.length_a   1.000
_cell.length_b   1.000
_cell.length_c   1.000
_cell.angle_alpha   90.00
_cell.angle_beta   90.00
_cell.angle_gamma   90.00
#
_symmetry.space_group_name_H-M   'P 1'
#
loop_
_entity.id
_entity.type
_entity.pdbx_description
1 polymer ?
#
loop_
_entity_poly.entity_id
_entity_poly.type
_entity_poly.pdbx_seq_one_letter_code
_entity_poly.pdbx_strand_id
1 'polypeptide(L)'
;MFNEFARTCHKEAYELLDGSPAAHDINQLRKMIAQLADGSPIAAEISEVWFDVATRRIDAMQEIENKLTDSLTKEAQTKVNNAHHEMKNHQRLIESFTDEHAQDGSPLTMLFDPSMPGLVEDSDLSLQQHDMTGSSKNTDISEQTQTLSAHRSFYDLLRGQAQYIEDMSRELEEAKRAITEHKLVDRAKLILMQQFQLNENDAYRKLQKQAMNEHKKLTDIAATVVEISNRANQR
;
A
#
# COMPACT_ATOMS: atom_id res chain seq x y z
N MET A 1 -4.75 -9.19 15.82
CA MET A 1 -5.13 -9.03 14.39
C MET A 1 -6.20 -7.95 14.19
N PHE A 2 -7.43 -8.07 14.72
CA PHE A 2 -8.47 -7.01 14.52
C PHE A 2 -8.03 -5.63 15.04
N ASN A 3 -7.35 -5.58 16.18
CA ASN A 3 -6.81 -4.34 16.75
C ASN A 3 -5.64 -3.70 15.98
N GLU A 4 -5.01 -4.38 15.01
CA GLU A 4 -3.92 -3.78 14.23
C GLU A 4 -4.44 -3.03 13.00
N PHE A 5 -5.59 -3.44 12.45
CA PHE A 5 -6.09 -2.95 11.15
C PHE A 5 -7.41 -2.18 11.22
N ALA A 6 -8.14 -2.23 12.34
CA ALA A 6 -9.40 -1.49 12.49
C ALA A 6 -9.16 0.00 12.77
N ARG A 7 -10.00 0.88 12.21
CA ARG A 7 -10.04 2.32 12.57
C ARG A 7 -10.45 2.49 14.04
N THR A 8 -10.00 3.56 14.70
CA THR A 8 -10.23 3.86 16.12
C THR A 8 -11.70 3.80 16.53
N CYS A 9 -12.62 4.34 15.71
CA CYS A 9 -14.07 4.27 15.96
C CYS A 9 -14.61 2.83 16.03
N HIS A 10 -14.05 1.91 15.24
CA HIS A 10 -14.48 0.50 15.26
C HIS A 10 -13.89 -0.28 16.43
N LYS A 11 -12.70 0.13 16.92
CA LYS A 11 -12.12 -0.41 18.15
C LYS A 11 -12.95 -0.03 19.37
N GLU A 12 -13.38 1.22 19.46
CA GLU A 12 -14.28 1.71 20.52
C GLU A 12 -15.62 0.96 20.51
N ALA A 13 -16.21 0.75 19.33
CA ALA A 13 -17.45 -0.03 19.20
C ALA A 13 -17.29 -1.50 19.63
N TYR A 14 -16.13 -2.09 19.38
CA TYR A 14 -15.81 -3.46 19.79
C TYR A 14 -15.54 -3.55 21.29
N GLU A 15 -14.79 -2.61 21.87
CA GLU A 15 -14.53 -2.54 23.32
C GLU A 15 -15.82 -2.33 24.13
N LEU A 16 -16.77 -1.55 23.61
CA LEU A 16 -18.08 -1.33 24.23
C LEU A 16 -18.95 -2.61 24.20
N LEU A 17 -18.72 -3.48 23.21
CA LEU A 17 -19.39 -4.77 23.09
C LEU A 17 -18.78 -5.83 24.02
N ASP A 18 -17.46 -5.83 24.19
CA ASP A 18 -16.77 -6.68 25.17
C ASP A 18 -17.17 -6.31 26.62
N GLY A 19 -17.58 -5.06 26.86
CA GLY A 19 -18.17 -4.60 28.12
C GLY A 19 -19.68 -4.87 28.27
N SER A 20 -20.36 -5.38 27.24
CA SER A 20 -21.80 -5.64 27.25
C SER A 20 -22.16 -6.79 28.21
N PRO A 21 -23.33 -6.74 28.89
CA PRO A 21 -23.78 -7.81 29.80
C PRO A 21 -23.76 -9.19 29.15
N ALA A 22 -24.07 -9.31 27.85
CA ALA A 22 -24.04 -10.59 27.13
C ALA A 22 -22.63 -11.23 27.07
N ALA A 23 -21.57 -10.41 27.02
CA ALA A 23 -20.19 -10.90 27.06
C ALA A 23 -19.75 -11.29 28.48
N HIS A 24 -20.29 -10.63 29.51
CA HIS A 24 -20.09 -11.03 30.88
C HIS A 24 -20.78 -12.37 31.20
N ASP A 25 -22.05 -12.48 30.82
CA ASP A 25 -22.90 -13.64 31.07
C ASP A 25 -22.33 -14.92 30.43
N ILE A 26 -21.84 -14.83 29.19
CA ILE A 26 -21.24 -15.99 28.51
C ILE A 26 -19.91 -16.42 29.13
N ASN A 27 -19.13 -15.48 29.66
CA ASN A 27 -17.88 -15.79 30.36
C ASN A 27 -18.15 -16.37 31.74
N GLN A 28 -19.20 -15.92 32.43
CA GLN A 28 -19.65 -16.48 33.69
C GLN A 28 -20.17 -17.91 33.50
N LEU A 29 -21.02 -18.15 32.50
CA LEU A 29 -21.50 -19.50 32.17
C LEU A 29 -20.35 -20.43 31.74
N ARG A 30 -19.35 -19.94 31.00
CA ARG A 30 -18.12 -20.70 30.69
C ARG A 30 -17.36 -21.11 31.94
N LYS A 31 -17.17 -20.17 32.88
CA LYS A 31 -16.49 -20.46 34.16
C LYS A 31 -17.27 -21.49 34.97
N MET A 32 -18.60 -21.37 35.01
CA MET A 32 -19.47 -22.31 35.69
C MET A 32 -19.37 -23.71 35.07
N ILE A 33 -19.49 -23.85 33.75
CA ILE A 33 -19.35 -25.12 33.04
C ILE A 33 -17.94 -25.73 33.24
N ALA A 34 -16.88 -24.91 33.23
CA ALA A 34 -15.52 -25.37 33.49
C ALA A 34 -15.31 -25.87 34.93
N GLN A 35 -16.03 -25.30 35.91
CA GLN A 35 -16.04 -25.77 37.30
C GLN A 35 -16.87 -27.03 37.51
N LEU A 36 -17.89 -27.26 36.67
CA LEU A 36 -18.75 -28.45 36.71
C LEU A 36 -18.21 -29.63 35.87
N ALA A 37 -16.93 -29.62 35.46
CA ALA A 37 -16.27 -30.69 34.71
C ALA A 37 -16.09 -32.04 35.47
N ASP A 38 -16.93 -32.29 36.49
CA ASP A 38 -16.95 -33.47 37.38
C ASP A 38 -17.97 -34.54 36.92
N GLY A 39 -18.36 -34.53 35.64
CA GLY A 39 -19.19 -35.57 35.02
C GLY A 39 -20.68 -35.58 35.40
N SER A 40 -21.17 -34.57 36.16
CA SER A 40 -22.60 -34.42 36.46
C SER A 40 -23.39 -33.97 35.23
N PRO A 41 -24.60 -34.52 34.98
CA PRO A 41 -25.40 -34.13 33.82
C PRO A 41 -25.85 -32.68 33.95
N ILE A 42 -25.51 -31.86 32.95
CA ILE A 42 -25.94 -30.46 32.86
C ILE A 42 -27.45 -30.43 32.61
N ALA A 43 -28.20 -29.67 33.42
CA ALA A 43 -29.63 -29.48 33.25
C ALA A 43 -29.91 -28.79 31.89
N ALA A 44 -30.92 -29.28 31.16
CA ALA A 44 -31.29 -28.75 29.85
C ALA A 44 -31.60 -27.24 29.88
N GLU A 45 -32.12 -26.73 31.00
CA GLU A 45 -32.41 -25.31 31.25
C GLU A 45 -31.15 -24.42 31.10
N ILE A 46 -29.97 -24.92 31.49
CA ILE A 46 -28.71 -24.16 31.38
C ILE A 46 -28.26 -24.10 29.92
N SER A 47 -28.54 -25.14 29.12
CA SER A 47 -28.20 -25.17 27.70
C SER A 47 -29.06 -24.20 26.88
N GLU A 48 -30.32 -24.00 27.28
CA GLU A 48 -31.25 -23.05 26.64
C GLU A 48 -30.84 -21.59 26.93
N VAL A 49 -30.55 -21.28 28.20
CA VAL A 49 -30.03 -19.96 28.60
C VAL A 49 -28.68 -19.66 27.92
N TRP A 50 -27.81 -20.67 27.80
CA TRP A 50 -26.56 -20.54 27.06
C TRP A 50 -26.80 -20.21 25.59
N PHE A 51 -27.75 -20.90 24.94
CA PHE A 51 -28.08 -20.68 23.54
C PHE A 51 -28.60 -19.24 23.30
N ASP A 52 -29.48 -18.75 24.17
CA ASP A 52 -30.01 -17.38 24.10
C ASP A 52 -28.91 -16.31 24.24
N VAL A 53 -28.03 -16.47 25.23
CA VAL A 53 -26.93 -15.53 25.48
C VAL A 53 -25.91 -15.58 24.34
N ALA A 54 -25.60 -16.77 23.84
CA ALA A 54 -24.70 -16.95 22.71
C ALA A 54 -25.28 -16.34 21.42
N THR A 55 -26.58 -16.50 21.18
CA THR A 55 -27.28 -15.95 20.01
C THR A 55 -27.25 -14.43 20.05
N ARG A 56 -27.61 -13.80 21.19
CA ARG A 56 -27.52 -12.34 21.36
C ARG A 56 -26.11 -11.79 21.15
N ARG A 57 -25.08 -12.53 21.58
CA ARG A 57 -23.68 -12.14 21.35
C ARG A 57 -23.31 -12.23 19.87
N ILE A 58 -23.76 -13.26 19.17
CA ILE A 58 -23.55 -13.42 17.73
C ILE A 58 -24.26 -12.28 16.97
N ASP A 59 -25.50 -11.96 17.31
CA ASP A 59 -26.24 -10.85 16.70
C ASP A 59 -25.54 -9.50 16.94
N ALA A 60 -25.00 -9.28 18.14
CA ALA A 60 -24.25 -8.08 18.48
C ALA A 60 -22.92 -7.98 17.70
N MET A 61 -22.23 -9.11 17.47
CA MET A 61 -21.05 -9.15 16.59
C MET A 61 -21.43 -8.92 15.12
N GLN A 62 -22.56 -9.44 14.67
CA GLN A 62 -23.10 -9.21 13.32
C GLN A 62 -23.40 -7.73 13.08
N GLU A 63 -23.87 -6.99 14.08
CA GLU A 63 -24.10 -5.55 13.98
C GLU A 63 -22.80 -4.77 13.75
N ILE A 64 -21.70 -5.17 14.41
CA ILE A 64 -20.38 -4.59 14.17
C ILE A 64 -19.90 -4.92 12.75
N GLU A 65 -20.06 -6.17 12.31
CA GLU A 65 -19.71 -6.58 10.95
C GLU A 65 -20.42 -5.69 9.91
N ASN A 66 -21.73 -5.48 10.07
CA ASN A 66 -22.50 -4.62 9.18
C ASN A 66 -21.98 -3.16 9.19
N LYS A 67 -21.66 -2.60 10.35
CA LYS A 67 -21.08 -1.25 10.46
C LYS A 67 -19.70 -1.15 9.79
N LEU A 68 -18.90 -2.21 9.85
CA LEU A 68 -17.60 -2.28 9.18
C LEU A 68 -17.77 -2.35 7.65
N THR A 69 -18.69 -3.19 7.17
CA THR A 69 -18.96 -3.30 5.73
C THR A 69 -19.50 -2.00 5.17
N ASP A 70 -20.37 -1.29 5.89
CA ASP A 70 -20.89 0.02 5.48
C ASP A 70 -19.78 1.08 5.45
N SER A 71 -18.88 1.05 6.43
CA SER A 71 -17.76 1.99 6.47
C SER A 71 -16.75 1.73 5.35
N LEU A 72 -16.46 0.46 5.08
CA LEU A 72 -15.55 0.04 4.01
C LEU A 72 -16.13 0.37 2.63
N THR A 73 -17.41 0.09 2.40
CA THR A 73 -18.08 0.44 1.14
C THR A 73 -18.13 1.95 0.94
N LYS A 74 -18.40 2.74 2.00
CA LYS A 74 -18.32 4.21 1.95
C LYS A 74 -16.93 4.71 1.62
N GLU A 75 -15.89 4.15 2.23
CA GLU A 75 -14.50 4.52 1.93
C GLU A 75 -14.12 4.17 0.49
N ALA A 76 -14.46 2.97 0.04
CA ALA A 76 -14.23 2.53 -1.34
C ALA A 76 -14.93 3.47 -2.33
N GLN A 77 -16.21 3.80 -2.07
CA GLN A 77 -16.95 4.73 -2.91
C GLN A 77 -16.33 6.13 -2.93
N THR A 78 -15.83 6.60 -1.77
CA THR A 78 -15.15 7.90 -1.68
C THR A 78 -13.86 7.89 -2.49
N LYS A 79 -13.04 6.84 -2.39
CA LYS A 79 -11.81 6.70 -3.18
C LYS A 79 -12.08 6.62 -4.68
N VAL A 80 -13.11 5.86 -5.09
CA VAL A 80 -13.53 5.76 -6.50
C VAL A 80 -14.03 7.11 -7.02
N ASN A 81 -14.82 7.83 -6.23
CA ASN A 81 -15.30 9.16 -6.61
C ASN A 81 -14.13 10.16 -6.72
N ASN A 82 -13.18 10.13 -5.79
CA ASN A 82 -11.99 10.98 -5.85
C ASN A 82 -11.16 10.68 -7.09
N ALA A 83 -10.88 9.42 -7.40
CA ALA A 83 -10.16 9.03 -8.61
C ALA A 83 -10.90 9.48 -9.88
N HIS A 84 -12.23 9.35 -9.93
CA HIS A 84 -13.02 9.87 -11.05
C HIS A 84 -12.97 11.41 -11.14
N HIS A 85 -12.99 12.11 -10.01
CA HIS A 85 -12.85 13.57 -9.98
C HIS A 85 -11.48 14.02 -10.47
N GLU A 86 -10.40 13.34 -10.04
CA GLU A 86 -9.05 13.58 -10.52
C GLU A 86 -8.94 13.31 -12.02
N MET A 87 -9.43 12.17 -12.51
CA MET A 87 -9.43 11.85 -13.94
C MET A 87 -10.20 12.89 -14.75
N LYS A 88 -11.38 13.32 -14.27
CA LYS A 88 -12.17 14.36 -14.94
C LYS A 88 -11.47 15.72 -14.91
N ASN A 89 -10.76 16.03 -13.83
CA ASN A 89 -9.95 17.24 -13.74
C ASN A 89 -8.80 17.20 -14.76
N HIS A 90 -8.09 16.08 -14.86
CA HIS A 90 -7.06 15.86 -15.87
C HIS A 90 -7.61 15.95 -17.30
N GLN A 91 -8.76 15.35 -17.55
CA GLN A 91 -9.41 15.42 -18.87
C GLN A 91 -9.73 16.86 -19.25
N ARG A 92 -10.36 17.63 -18.35
CA ARG A 92 -10.66 19.04 -18.60
C ARG A 92 -9.42 19.88 -18.82
N LEU A 93 -8.35 19.60 -18.07
CA LEU A 93 -7.08 20.29 -18.21
C LEU A 93 -6.49 20.01 -19.60
N ILE A 94 -6.52 18.76 -20.06
CA ILE A 94 -6.08 18.40 -21.43
C ILE A 94 -6.98 19.06 -22.49
N GLU A 95 -8.29 19.06 -22.30
CA GLU A 95 -9.24 19.71 -23.23
C GLU A 95 -8.98 21.22 -23.32
N SER A 96 -8.80 21.92 -22.19
CA SER A 96 -8.45 23.34 -22.20
C SER A 96 -7.11 23.61 -22.88
N PHE A 97 -6.11 22.75 -22.66
CA PHE A 97 -4.83 22.86 -23.36
C PHE A 97 -4.96 22.63 -24.87
N THR A 98 -5.79 21.66 -25.27
CA THR A 98 -5.98 21.33 -26.69
C THR A 98 -6.72 22.45 -27.43
N ASP A 99 -7.72 23.07 -26.80
CA ASP A 99 -8.48 24.19 -27.36
C ASP A 99 -7.63 25.48 -27.45
N GLU A 100 -6.81 25.79 -26.44
CA GLU A 100 -5.90 26.96 -26.47
C GLU A 100 -4.79 26.83 -27.51
N HIS A 101 -4.28 25.62 -27.75
CA HIS A 101 -3.12 25.39 -28.64
C HIS A 101 -3.52 24.91 -30.05
N ALA A 102 -4.82 24.85 -30.37
CA ALA A 102 -5.30 24.52 -31.71
C ALA A 102 -4.84 25.53 -32.80
N GLN A 103 -4.41 26.74 -32.40
CA GLN A 103 -3.91 27.77 -33.32
C GLN A 103 -2.37 27.75 -33.50
N ASP A 104 -1.60 27.21 -32.55
CA ASP A 104 -0.12 27.30 -32.52
C ASP A 104 0.62 25.98 -32.81
N GLY A 105 -0.10 24.93 -33.23
CA GLY A 105 0.48 23.65 -33.64
C GLY A 105 0.50 22.59 -32.53
N SER A 106 0.94 21.37 -32.90
CA SER A 106 0.82 20.18 -32.05
C SER A 106 1.49 20.40 -30.68
N PRO A 107 0.80 20.13 -29.55
CA PRO A 107 1.31 20.37 -28.19
C PRO A 107 2.56 19.53 -27.86
N LEU A 108 2.77 18.43 -28.58
CA LEU A 108 3.96 17.61 -28.45
C LEU A 108 5.16 18.26 -29.16
N THR A 109 4.94 19.05 -30.21
CA THR A 109 5.99 19.73 -30.97
C THR A 109 6.61 20.89 -30.20
N MET A 110 5.86 21.58 -29.32
CA MET A 110 6.38 22.63 -28.44
C MET A 110 7.23 22.10 -27.27
N LEU A 111 7.09 20.82 -26.90
CA LEU A 111 7.89 20.19 -25.84
C LEU A 111 9.33 19.86 -26.30
N PHE A 112 9.55 19.87 -27.62
CA PHE A 112 10.84 19.59 -28.27
C PHE A 112 11.43 20.78 -29.01
N ASP A 113 10.82 21.97 -28.94
CA ASP A 113 11.34 23.16 -29.61
C ASP A 113 12.38 23.87 -28.71
N PRO A 114 13.68 23.83 -29.05
CA PRO A 114 14.75 24.40 -28.24
C PRO A 114 14.77 25.94 -28.21
N SER A 115 13.83 26.60 -28.90
CA SER A 115 13.79 28.06 -29.03
C SER A 115 12.85 28.77 -28.02
N MET A 116 12.18 28.04 -27.13
CA MET A 116 11.39 28.61 -26.03
C MET A 116 12.27 29.03 -24.83
N PRO A 117 12.29 30.32 -24.45
CA PRO A 117 13.02 30.79 -23.28
C PRO A 117 12.25 30.37 -22.02
N GLY A 118 12.83 29.47 -21.22
CA GLY A 118 12.20 28.95 -20.00
C GLY A 118 12.59 27.51 -19.63
N LEU A 119 13.25 26.79 -20.54
CA LEU A 119 13.89 25.49 -20.27
C LEU A 119 15.41 25.59 -20.08
N VAL A 120 15.98 26.78 -20.28
CA VAL A 120 17.37 27.07 -19.93
C VAL A 120 17.36 27.53 -18.47
N GLU A 121 17.94 26.72 -17.59
CA GLU A 121 18.27 27.08 -16.21
C GLU A 121 18.93 28.46 -16.21
N ASP A 122 18.24 29.45 -15.61
CA ASP A 122 18.77 30.79 -15.31
C ASP A 122 20.07 30.65 -14.52
N SER A 123 21.18 30.59 -15.24
CA SER A 123 22.54 30.63 -14.68
C SER A 123 23.15 32.04 -14.76
N ASP A 124 22.39 33.04 -15.21
CA ASP A 124 22.92 34.39 -15.46
C ASP A 124 21.94 35.51 -15.09
N LEU A 125 21.43 35.50 -13.86
CA LEU A 125 20.85 36.71 -13.27
C LEU A 125 21.95 37.53 -12.61
N SER A 126 22.68 38.30 -13.43
CA SER A 126 23.42 39.47 -12.95
C SER A 126 22.94 40.75 -13.65
N LEU A 127 22.22 41.55 -12.86
CA LEU A 127 22.24 43.01 -12.84
C LEU A 127 21.98 43.75 -14.17
N GLN A 128 20.77 44.28 -14.35
CA GLN A 128 20.62 45.74 -14.50
C GLN A 128 19.16 46.21 -14.53
N GLN A 129 18.95 47.26 -13.74
CA GLN A 129 17.70 47.96 -13.48
C GLN A 129 17.40 48.94 -14.62
N HIS A 130 16.13 49.01 -15.01
CA HIS A 130 15.35 50.14 -15.52
C HIS A 130 16.04 51.21 -16.37
N ASP A 131 15.51 51.46 -17.57
CA ASP A 131 15.06 52.82 -17.88
C ASP A 131 13.92 52.90 -18.91
N MET A 132 13.16 53.99 -18.77
CA MET A 132 11.90 54.33 -19.43
C MET A 132 12.07 54.73 -20.91
N THR A 133 11.13 54.31 -21.78
CA THR A 133 10.42 55.10 -22.82
C THR A 133 9.82 54.20 -23.90
N GLY A 134 8.57 54.46 -24.31
CA GLY A 134 8.00 53.95 -25.57
C GLY A 134 6.78 53.02 -25.43
N SER A 135 5.68 53.46 -26.02
CA SER A 135 4.38 52.79 -26.07
C SER A 135 4.38 51.37 -26.68
N SER A 136 3.38 50.60 -26.24
CA SER A 136 2.65 49.60 -27.03
C SER A 136 3.35 48.25 -27.28
N LYS A 137 3.36 47.37 -26.27
CA LYS A 137 3.30 45.89 -26.37
C LYS A 137 3.22 45.24 -24.97
N ASN A 138 2.18 45.55 -24.21
CA ASN A 138 2.01 44.98 -22.86
C ASN A 138 0.94 43.86 -22.79
N THR A 139 0.20 43.61 -23.87
CA THR A 139 -0.80 42.53 -23.95
C THR A 139 -0.18 41.17 -24.25
N ASP A 140 0.85 41.11 -25.09
CA ASP A 140 1.43 39.83 -25.54
C ASP A 140 2.26 39.12 -24.44
N ILE A 141 2.81 39.88 -23.48
CA ILE A 141 3.66 39.34 -22.40
C ILE A 141 2.81 38.63 -21.32
N SER A 142 1.57 39.10 -21.08
CA SER A 142 0.66 38.48 -20.11
C SER A 142 0.12 37.14 -20.59
N GLU A 143 -0.18 37.01 -21.90
CA GLU A 143 -0.63 35.76 -22.49
C GLU A 143 0.51 34.72 -22.50
N GLN A 144 1.74 35.13 -22.83
CA GLN A 144 2.92 34.26 -22.77
C GLN A 144 3.27 33.80 -21.34
N THR A 145 3.11 34.65 -20.31
CA THR A 145 3.35 34.23 -18.93
C THR A 145 2.28 33.28 -18.40
N GLN A 146 1.04 33.40 -18.89
CA GLN A 146 -0.06 32.52 -18.53
C GLN A 146 0.07 31.14 -19.20
N THR A 147 0.47 31.09 -20.48
CA THR A 147 0.80 29.82 -21.16
C THR A 147 1.98 29.12 -20.49
N LEU A 148 3.05 29.84 -20.11
CA LEU A 148 4.18 29.27 -19.35
C LEU A 148 3.78 28.67 -17.99
N SER A 149 2.84 29.31 -17.27
CA SER A 149 2.34 28.80 -16.00
C SER A 149 1.54 27.50 -16.15
N ALA A 150 0.80 27.39 -17.25
CA ALA A 150 -0.01 26.23 -17.58
C ALA A 150 0.89 25.08 -18.09
N HIS A 151 1.93 25.37 -18.88
CA HIS A 151 2.96 24.40 -19.27
C HIS A 151 3.73 23.84 -18.07
N ARG A 152 4.06 24.67 -17.07
CA ARG A 152 4.64 24.20 -15.81
C ARG A 152 3.72 23.23 -15.08
N SER A 153 2.41 23.50 -15.05
CA SER A 153 1.43 22.60 -14.43
C SER A 153 1.26 21.26 -15.18
N PHE A 154 1.35 21.24 -16.51
CA PHE A 154 1.31 20.00 -17.30
C PHE A 154 2.60 19.19 -17.15
N TYR A 155 3.76 19.85 -17.19
CA TYR A 155 5.05 19.22 -16.96
C TYR A 155 5.17 18.66 -15.54
N ASP A 156 4.72 19.40 -14.52
CA ASP A 156 4.69 18.94 -13.13
C ASP A 156 3.77 17.73 -12.96
N LEU A 157 2.64 17.69 -13.68
CA LEU A 157 1.74 16.53 -13.69
C LEU A 157 2.36 15.31 -14.39
N LEU A 158 2.97 15.48 -15.58
CA LEU A 158 3.65 14.41 -16.29
C LEU A 158 4.83 13.87 -15.49
N ARG A 159 5.61 14.76 -14.88
CA ARG A 159 6.70 14.41 -13.97
C ARG A 159 6.19 13.68 -12.74
N GLY A 160 5.06 14.11 -12.17
CA GLY A 160 4.41 13.43 -11.06
C GLY A 160 3.93 12.02 -11.43
N GLN A 161 3.31 11.85 -12.60
CA GLN A 161 2.88 10.54 -13.10
C GLN A 161 4.05 9.61 -13.41
N ALA A 162 5.12 10.12 -14.03
CA ALA A 162 6.34 9.36 -14.28
C ALA A 162 6.99 8.91 -12.97
N GLN A 163 7.10 9.81 -11.98
CA GLN A 163 7.65 9.49 -10.67
C GLN A 163 6.79 8.46 -9.93
N TYR A 164 5.46 8.61 -9.99
CA TYR A 164 4.53 7.66 -9.38
C TYR A 164 4.64 6.26 -9.98
N ILE A 165 4.73 6.15 -11.30
CA ILE A 165 4.93 4.87 -11.99
C ILE A 165 6.29 4.26 -11.60
N GLU A 166 7.35 5.07 -11.54
CA GLU A 166 8.67 4.61 -11.10
C GLU A 166 8.64 4.09 -9.65
N ASP A 167 8.03 4.83 -8.73
CA ASP A 167 7.91 4.43 -7.33
C ASP A 167 7.10 3.14 -7.18
N MET A 168 5.96 3.03 -7.87
CA MET A 168 5.15 1.80 -7.87
C MET A 168 5.92 0.62 -8.46
N SER A 169 6.66 0.83 -9.54
CA SER A 169 7.50 -0.21 -10.15
C SER A 169 8.60 -0.67 -9.19
N ARG A 170 9.19 0.26 -8.41
CA ARG A 170 10.20 -0.03 -7.40
C ARG A 170 9.62 -0.84 -6.24
N GLU A 171 8.45 -0.47 -5.73
CA GLU A 171 7.74 -1.22 -4.68
C GLU A 171 7.40 -2.65 -5.14
N LEU A 172 6.95 -2.80 -6.39
CA LEU A 172 6.64 -4.10 -6.98
C LEU A 172 7.91 -4.96 -7.11
N GLU A 173 9.01 -4.39 -7.60
CA GLU A 173 10.28 -5.10 -7.68
C GLU A 173 10.85 -5.46 -6.31
N GLU A 174 10.69 -4.61 -5.29
CA GLU A 174 11.07 -4.92 -3.91
C GLU A 174 10.23 -6.08 -3.34
N ALA A 175 8.91 -6.05 -3.53
CA ALA A 175 8.02 -7.14 -3.09
C ALA A 175 8.33 -8.47 -3.81
N LYS A 176 8.54 -8.43 -5.14
CA LYS A 176 8.99 -9.59 -5.91
C LYS A 176 10.31 -10.14 -5.38
N ARG A 177 11.27 -9.25 -5.10
CA ARG A 177 12.58 -9.62 -4.57
C ARG A 177 12.46 -10.28 -3.19
N ALA A 178 11.64 -9.75 -2.28
CA ALA A 178 11.40 -10.36 -0.98
C ALA A 178 10.81 -11.78 -1.11
N ILE A 179 9.88 -12.00 -2.05
CA ILE A 179 9.30 -13.32 -2.32
C ILE A 179 10.33 -14.28 -2.89
N THR A 180 11.16 -13.84 -3.84
CA THR A 180 12.20 -14.71 -4.41
C THR A 180 13.27 -15.06 -3.39
N GLU A 181 13.68 -14.11 -2.56
CA GLU A 181 14.61 -14.31 -1.44
C GLU A 181 14.05 -15.33 -0.42
N HIS A 182 12.79 -15.19 0.00
CA HIS A 182 12.15 -16.16 0.90
C HIS A 182 12.08 -17.57 0.29
N LYS A 183 11.68 -17.68 -0.98
CA LYS A 183 11.64 -18.96 -1.69
C LYS A 183 13.01 -19.62 -1.81
N LEU A 184 14.07 -18.84 -2.01
CA LEU A 184 15.44 -19.37 -2.04
C LEU A 184 15.84 -19.92 -0.67
N VAL A 185 15.55 -19.19 0.42
CA VAL A 185 15.82 -19.65 1.79
C VAL A 185 15.04 -20.93 2.12
N ASP A 186 13.75 -20.99 1.78
CA ASP A 186 12.94 -22.19 2.00
C ASP A 186 13.44 -23.40 1.20
N ARG A 187 13.79 -23.18 -0.07
CA ARG A 187 14.34 -24.25 -0.92
C ARG A 187 15.67 -24.76 -0.36
N ALA A 188 16.53 -23.86 0.10
CA ALA A 188 17.79 -24.24 0.73
C ALA A 188 17.57 -25.00 2.05
N LYS A 189 16.62 -24.57 2.90
CA LYS A 189 16.21 -25.33 4.09
C LYS A 189 15.76 -26.74 3.71
N LEU A 190 14.88 -26.87 2.72
CA LEU A 190 14.37 -28.18 2.27
C LEU A 190 15.50 -29.11 1.80
N ILE A 191 16.46 -28.60 1.03
CA ILE A 191 17.62 -29.38 0.58
C ILE A 191 18.46 -29.83 1.77
N LEU A 192 18.72 -28.94 2.73
CA LEU A 192 19.47 -29.28 3.95
C LEU A 192 18.73 -30.31 4.81
N MET A 193 17.40 -30.22 4.89
CA MET A 193 16.56 -31.20 5.57
C MET A 193 16.67 -32.57 4.87
N GLN A 194 16.62 -32.62 3.55
CA GLN A 194 16.72 -33.87 2.78
C GLN A 194 18.11 -34.52 2.88
N GLN A 195 19.18 -33.75 2.74
CA GLN A 195 20.55 -34.26 2.72
C GLN A 195 21.09 -34.64 4.11
N PHE A 196 20.71 -33.89 5.15
CA PHE A 196 21.25 -34.05 6.50
C PHE A 196 20.23 -34.56 7.52
N GLN A 197 18.98 -34.86 7.11
CA GLN A 197 17.88 -35.32 7.98
C GLN A 197 17.67 -34.43 9.21
N LEU A 198 17.78 -33.11 9.00
CA LEU A 198 17.62 -32.10 10.05
C LEU A 198 16.18 -31.59 10.12
N ASN A 199 15.76 -31.17 11.31
CA ASN A 199 14.53 -30.40 11.47
C ASN A 199 14.68 -29.00 10.85
N GLU A 200 13.56 -28.36 10.50
CA GLU A 200 13.56 -27.04 9.85
C GLU A 200 14.32 -25.98 10.65
N ASN A 201 14.14 -25.97 11.97
CA ASN A 201 14.85 -25.06 12.88
C ASN A 201 16.37 -25.25 12.85
N ASP A 202 16.85 -26.49 12.75
CA ASP A 202 18.28 -26.81 12.72
C ASP A 202 18.88 -26.48 11.35
N ALA A 203 18.14 -26.71 10.27
CA ALA A 203 18.53 -26.31 8.92
C ALA A 203 18.69 -24.78 8.81
N TYR A 204 17.75 -24.02 9.37
CA TYR A 204 17.83 -22.56 9.40
C TYR A 204 19.03 -22.06 10.21
N ARG A 205 19.24 -22.59 11.42
CA ARG A 205 20.41 -22.25 12.26
C ARG A 205 21.74 -22.55 11.56
N LYS A 206 21.81 -23.66 10.84
CA LYS A 206 23.01 -24.04 10.08
C LYS A 206 23.28 -23.06 8.93
N LEU A 207 22.24 -22.68 8.18
CA LEU A 207 22.33 -21.71 7.08
C LEU A 207 22.73 -20.31 7.61
N GLN A 208 22.18 -19.91 8.76
CA GLN A 208 22.55 -18.68 9.46
C GLN A 208 24.01 -18.70 9.94
N LYS A 209 24.45 -19.78 10.58
CA LYS A 209 25.84 -19.93 11.05
C LYS A 209 26.82 -19.85 9.88
N GLN A 210 26.47 -20.44 8.73
CA GLN A 210 27.27 -20.38 7.52
C GLN A 210 27.31 -18.95 6.93
N ALA A 211 26.19 -18.24 6.93
CA ALA A 211 26.14 -16.83 6.54
C ALA A 211 27.01 -15.92 7.42
N MET A 212 27.03 -16.17 8.74
CA MET A 212 27.90 -15.45 9.68
C MET A 212 29.38 -15.74 9.46
N ASN A 213 29.74 -17.00 9.25
CA ASN A 213 31.14 -17.38 8.99
C ASN A 213 31.67 -16.75 7.70
N GLU A 214 30.85 -16.73 6.65
CA GLU A 214 31.18 -16.17 5.32
C GLU A 214 30.96 -14.65 5.22
N HIS A 215 30.41 -14.00 6.26
CA HIS A 215 30.05 -12.58 6.27
C HIS A 215 29.16 -12.15 5.09
N LYS A 216 28.19 -13.01 4.71
CA LYS A 216 27.27 -12.78 3.58
C LYS A 216 25.82 -12.76 4.05
N LYS A 217 24.92 -12.24 3.20
CA LYS A 217 23.48 -12.30 3.48
C LYS A 217 23.01 -13.75 3.44
N LEU A 218 21.98 -14.05 4.24
CA LEU A 218 21.37 -15.38 4.32
C LEU A 218 20.89 -15.89 2.96
N THR A 219 20.34 -14.97 2.14
CA THR A 219 19.85 -15.22 0.79
C THR A 219 20.96 -15.68 -0.17
N ASP A 220 22.16 -15.13 -0.05
CA ASP A 220 23.31 -15.45 -0.91
C ASP A 220 23.83 -16.86 -0.61
N ILE A 221 23.88 -17.22 0.69
CA ILE A 221 24.22 -18.59 1.09
C ILE A 221 23.13 -19.58 0.66
N ALA A 222 21.86 -19.21 0.80
CA ALA A 222 20.76 -20.05 0.31
C ALA A 222 20.87 -20.32 -1.20
N ALA A 223 21.21 -19.30 -2.00
CA ALA A 223 21.43 -19.44 -3.43
C ALA A 223 22.58 -20.41 -3.75
N THR A 224 23.73 -20.29 -3.07
CA THR A 224 24.87 -21.21 -3.30
C THR A 224 24.54 -22.66 -2.93
N VAL A 225 23.78 -22.89 -1.86
CA VAL A 225 23.31 -24.24 -1.48
C VAL A 225 22.39 -24.82 -2.56
N VAL A 226 21.45 -24.03 -3.08
CA VAL A 226 20.56 -24.45 -4.18
C VAL A 226 21.35 -24.74 -5.46
N GLU A 227 22.35 -23.93 -5.80
CA GLU A 227 23.20 -24.16 -6.98
C GLU A 227 24.02 -25.44 -6.88
N ILE A 228 24.64 -25.71 -5.72
CA ILE A 228 25.42 -26.93 -5.48
C ILE A 228 24.51 -28.16 -5.60
N SER A 229 23.30 -28.11 -5.04
CA SER A 229 22.33 -29.18 -5.16
C SER A 229 21.85 -29.39 -6.59
N ASN A 230 21.56 -28.32 -7.33
CA ASN A 230 21.18 -28.41 -8.75
C ASN A 230 22.31 -29.06 -9.59
N ARG A 231 23.58 -28.74 -9.32
CA ARG A 231 24.73 -29.39 -9.97
C ARG A 231 24.87 -30.86 -9.59
N ALA A 232 24.57 -31.22 -8.35
CA ALA A 232 24.61 -32.61 -7.88
C ALA A 232 23.50 -33.46 -8.50
N ASN A 233 22.33 -32.88 -8.80
CA ASN A 233 21.20 -33.57 -9.45
C ASN A 233 21.36 -33.71 -10.98
N GLN A 234 22.33 -33.04 -11.60
CA GLN A 234 22.60 -33.11 -13.04
C GLN A 234 23.67 -34.15 -13.41
N ARG A 235 24.26 -34.83 -12.42
CA ARG A 235 25.21 -35.94 -12.58
C ARG A 235 24.56 -37.25 -12.19
#